data_AF-A0A166BQL7-F1
#
_entry.id   AF-A0A166BQL7-F1
#
_cell.length_a   1.000
_cell.length_b   1.000
_cell.length_c   1.000
_cell.angle_alpha   90.00
_cell.angle_beta   90.00
_cell.angle_gamma   90.00
#
_symmetry.space_group_name_H-M   'P 1'
#
loop_
_entity.id
_entity.type
_entity.pdbx_description
1 polymer ?
#
loop_
_entity_poly.entity_id
_entity_poly.type
_entity_poly.pdbx_seq_one_letter_code
_entity_poly.pdbx_strand_id
1 'polypeptide(L)'
;MGLKLTLSHDTPLDTTLTNQRTGLEHYKVETKTVRGDLTTIISRPCHFARDSLFADSDSSSVYSDTATVTDAHEEVAALQWRGAHRSARLRYDGLHVSMSEFMPNERSGAFSRSGPPMVWGPDGTRYRWNGAHLETTDEARTPVAVYHRPRGEEAAALEIMAAGEYMVDIIVISWVYGETLARKLHIVKTREKEAIDAAVDGGWMDRAMATSVMGASIMAPSGWMPMY
;
A
#
# COMPACT_ATOMS: atom_id res chain seq x y z
N MET A 1 -25.03 -1.51 -2.83
CA MET A 1 -24.04 -2.38 -3.50
C MET A 1 -22.72 -1.64 -3.47
N GLY A 2 -21.63 -2.30 -3.08
CA GLY A 2 -20.31 -1.67 -2.99
C GLY A 2 -19.58 -1.52 -4.32
N LEU A 3 -18.38 -0.97 -4.27
CA LEU A 3 -17.44 -0.83 -5.39
C LEU A 3 -16.46 -2.01 -5.40
N LYS A 4 -16.38 -2.77 -6.49
CA LYS A 4 -15.38 -3.84 -6.64
C LYS A 4 -14.36 -3.48 -7.72
N LEU A 5 -13.08 -3.48 -7.32
CA LEU A 5 -11.94 -3.13 -8.14
C LEU A 5 -11.10 -4.38 -8.44
N THR A 6 -11.03 -4.80 -9.70
CA THR A 6 -10.19 -5.92 -10.14
C THR A 6 -8.80 -5.41 -10.50
N LEU A 7 -7.77 -6.12 -10.07
CA LEU A 7 -6.38 -5.77 -10.35
C LEU A 7 -5.93 -6.39 -11.68
N SER A 8 -5.16 -5.63 -12.46
CA SER A 8 -4.52 -6.14 -13.68
C SER A 8 -3.38 -7.14 -13.40
N HIS A 9 -2.76 -7.06 -12.22
CA HIS A 9 -1.65 -7.92 -11.81
C HIS A 9 -1.82 -8.31 -10.33
N ASP A 10 -1.28 -9.46 -9.92
CA ASP A 10 -1.22 -9.86 -8.50
C ASP A 10 -0.15 -9.10 -7.71
N THR A 11 0.13 -7.84 -8.03
CA THR A 11 1.07 -7.01 -7.28
C THR A 11 0.47 -5.64 -7.04
N PRO A 12 0.57 -5.09 -5.81
CA PRO A 12 0.06 -3.76 -5.52
C PRO A 12 0.94 -2.65 -6.11
N LEU A 13 2.16 -2.94 -6.57
CA LEU A 13 3.15 -1.91 -6.93
C LEU A 13 3.02 -1.40 -8.37
N ASP A 14 2.56 -2.24 -9.29
CA ASP A 14 2.46 -1.95 -10.72
C ASP A 14 1.17 -2.55 -11.27
N THR A 15 0.04 -1.96 -10.87
CA THR A 15 -1.29 -2.49 -11.21
C THR A 15 -2.30 -1.40 -11.49
N THR A 16 -3.24 -1.74 -12.36
CA THR A 16 -4.42 -0.94 -12.66
C THR A 16 -5.60 -1.57 -11.94
N LEU A 17 -6.35 -0.74 -11.21
CA LEU A 17 -7.57 -1.12 -10.52
C LEU A 17 -8.75 -0.71 -11.39
N THR A 18 -9.43 -1.70 -11.96
CA THR A 18 -10.57 -1.51 -12.87
C THR A 18 -11.86 -1.81 -12.14
N ASN A 19 -12.86 -0.94 -12.25
CA ASN A 19 -14.19 -1.20 -11.70
C ASN A 19 -14.83 -2.38 -12.43
N GLN A 20 -15.12 -3.46 -11.69
CA GLN A 20 -15.65 -4.70 -12.27
C GLN A 20 -16.98 -4.49 -13.01
N ARG A 21 -17.81 -3.55 -12.55
CA ARG A 21 -19.13 -3.29 -13.14
C ARG A 21 -19.05 -2.50 -14.44
N THR A 22 -18.19 -1.48 -14.49
CA THR A 22 -18.10 -0.58 -15.64
C THR A 22 -17.01 -0.97 -16.64
N GLY A 23 -16.05 -1.79 -16.21
CA GLY A 23 -14.84 -2.08 -16.99
C GLY A 23 -13.90 -0.89 -17.13
N LEU A 24 -14.20 0.24 -16.47
CA LEU A 24 -13.38 1.44 -16.53
C LEU A 24 -12.30 1.41 -15.45
N GLU A 25 -11.13 1.91 -15.82
CA GLU A 25 -10.04 2.15 -14.89
C GLU A 25 -10.50 3.14 -13.81
N HIS A 26 -10.18 2.83 -12.55
CA HIS A 26 -10.49 3.67 -11.41
C HIS A 26 -9.20 4.20 -10.76
N TYR A 27 -8.18 3.36 -10.63
CA TYR A 27 -6.85 3.78 -10.18
C TYR A 27 -5.77 3.12 -11.02
N LYS A 28 -4.62 3.81 -11.09
CA LYS A 28 -3.36 3.27 -11.58
C LYS A 28 -2.33 3.39 -10.48
N VAL A 29 -1.62 2.30 -10.22
CA VAL A 29 -0.51 2.25 -9.27
C VAL A 29 0.74 1.92 -10.05
N GLU A 30 1.71 2.83 -10.00
CA GLU A 30 2.99 2.69 -10.70
C GLU A 30 4.14 2.89 -9.73
N THR A 31 5.12 2.00 -9.77
CA THR A 31 6.32 2.13 -8.95
C THR A 31 7.53 2.49 -9.80
N LYS A 32 8.15 3.63 -9.48
CA LYS A 32 9.32 4.16 -10.19
C LYS A 32 10.51 4.25 -9.25
N THR A 33 11.70 4.01 -9.77
CA THR A 33 12.94 4.22 -9.02
C THR A 33 13.55 5.55 -9.44
N VAL A 34 13.62 6.51 -8.52
CA VAL A 34 14.17 7.84 -8.76
C VAL A 34 15.37 8.03 -7.85
N ARG A 35 16.58 8.13 -8.43
CA ARG A 35 17.85 8.31 -7.69
C ARG A 35 18.09 7.25 -6.60
N GLY A 36 17.64 6.02 -6.84
CA GLY A 36 17.78 4.90 -5.89
C GLY A 36 16.65 4.80 -4.86
N ASP A 37 15.78 5.80 -4.76
CA ASP A 37 14.57 5.72 -3.95
C ASP A 37 13.43 5.13 -4.77
N LEU A 38 12.77 4.13 -4.21
CA LEU A 38 11.58 3.53 -4.80
C LEU A 38 10.36 4.38 -4.40
N THR A 39 9.61 4.86 -5.38
CA THR A 39 8.40 5.67 -5.14
C THR A 39 7.22 5.04 -5.88
N THR A 40 6.15 4.73 -5.15
CA THR A 40 4.89 4.27 -5.74
C THR A 40 3.94 5.45 -5.85
N ILE A 41 3.47 5.71 -7.06
CA ILE A 41 2.51 6.76 -7.39
C ILE A 41 1.16 6.08 -7.57
N ILE A 42 0.14 6.61 -6.90
CA ILE A 42 -1.25 6.21 -7.04
C ILE A 42 -1.95 7.37 -7.74
N SER A 43 -2.49 7.12 -8.92
CA SER A 43 -3.22 8.11 -9.71
C SER A 43 -4.61 7.62 -10.06
N ARG A 44 -5.51 8.57 -10.32
CA ARG A 44 -6.86 8.31 -10.85
C ARG A 44 -6.95 8.89 -12.25
N PRO A 45 -7.74 8.29 -13.16
CA PRO A 45 -8.05 8.95 -14.42
C PRO A 45 -8.65 10.34 -14.15
N CYS A 46 -8.05 11.37 -14.73
CA CYS A 46 -8.63 12.70 -14.82
C CYS A 46 -9.94 12.55 -15.59
N HIS A 47 -11.07 12.56 -14.89
CA HIS A 47 -12.38 12.68 -15.54
C HIS A 47 -12.61 14.12 -16.06
N PHE A 48 -11.54 14.83 -16.45
CA PHE A 48 -11.55 16.25 -16.76
C PHE A 48 -12.53 16.55 -17.91
N ALA A 49 -13.72 16.98 -17.47
CA ALA A 49 -14.45 18.13 -17.95
C ALA A 49 -14.73 18.16 -19.46
N ARG A 50 -15.35 17.12 -20.02
CA ARG A 50 -15.88 17.23 -21.39
C ARG A 50 -17.18 18.02 -21.51
N ASP A 51 -17.77 18.46 -20.40
CA ASP A 51 -19.04 19.22 -20.39
C ASP A 51 -19.00 20.59 -19.70
N SER A 52 -17.85 21.10 -19.25
CA SER A 52 -17.79 22.48 -18.72
C SER A 52 -17.62 23.53 -19.84
N LEU A 53 -18.71 23.76 -20.56
CA LEU A 53 -19.29 25.10 -20.76
C LEU A 53 -18.36 26.25 -21.23
N PHE A 54 -17.57 26.05 -22.29
CA PHE A 54 -17.15 27.17 -23.15
C PHE A 54 -17.45 26.84 -24.61
N ALA A 55 -18.76 26.72 -24.89
CA ALA A 55 -19.27 27.29 -26.13
C ALA A 55 -19.08 28.81 -26.03
N ASP A 56 -18.46 29.39 -27.05
CA ASP A 56 -18.23 30.82 -27.29
C ASP A 56 -17.38 31.60 -26.27
N SER A 57 -16.08 31.66 -26.56
CA SER A 57 -15.38 32.95 -26.54
C SER A 57 -14.15 32.89 -27.44
N ASP A 58 -14.27 33.50 -28.61
CA ASP A 58 -13.16 33.92 -29.45
C ASP A 58 -12.14 34.71 -28.61
N SER A 59 -11.03 34.07 -28.24
CA SER A 59 -9.87 34.80 -27.74
C SER A 59 -8.59 34.15 -28.28
N SER A 60 -8.10 34.78 -29.34
CA SER A 60 -6.76 34.62 -29.88
C SER A 60 -5.73 34.87 -28.79
N SER A 61 -5.12 33.79 -28.29
CA SER A 61 -3.98 33.84 -27.38
C SER A 61 -2.88 32.93 -27.94
N VAL A 62 -1.98 33.57 -28.65
CA VAL A 62 -0.78 33.01 -29.28
C VAL A 62 0.33 32.85 -28.20
N TYR A 63 0.89 31.63 -28.10
CA TYR A 63 2.05 31.14 -27.29
C TYR A 63 1.84 30.48 -25.91
N SER A 64 2.01 29.14 -25.90
CA SER A 64 2.97 28.34 -25.09
C SER A 64 2.71 26.84 -25.36
N ASP A 65 3.19 26.28 -26.45
CA ASP A 65 4.47 25.54 -26.58
C ASP A 65 4.73 24.45 -25.50
N THR A 66 4.50 23.19 -25.90
CA THR A 66 4.93 21.90 -25.28
C THR A 66 4.37 21.46 -23.91
N ALA A 67 3.06 21.60 -23.68
CA ALA A 67 2.39 20.66 -22.78
C ALA A 67 2.23 19.32 -23.53
N THR A 68 3.11 18.37 -23.26
CA THR A 68 2.90 16.97 -23.64
C THR A 68 1.59 16.51 -23.01
N VAL A 69 0.55 16.39 -23.85
CA VAL A 69 -0.76 15.81 -23.52
C VAL A 69 -0.54 14.32 -23.26
N THR A 70 0.04 13.96 -22.12
CA THR A 70 0.37 12.56 -21.80
C THR A 70 0.04 12.13 -20.38
N ASP A 71 -0.68 12.91 -19.58
CA ASP A 71 -1.21 12.37 -18.33
C ASP A 71 -2.71 12.63 -18.20
N ALA A 72 -3.49 11.67 -18.68
CA ALA A 72 -4.93 11.58 -18.42
C ALA A 72 -5.22 11.13 -16.97
N HIS A 73 -4.25 11.32 -16.07
CA HIS A 73 -4.25 10.80 -14.71
C HIS A 73 -3.80 11.88 -13.74
N GLU A 74 -4.58 12.06 -12.68
CA GLU A 74 -4.26 12.94 -11.56
C GLU A 74 -3.59 12.12 -10.47
N GLU A 75 -2.44 12.59 -9.97
CA GLU A 75 -1.79 11.98 -8.82
C GLU A 75 -2.66 12.18 -7.57
N VAL A 76 -3.11 11.07 -6.97
CA VAL A 76 -3.82 11.08 -5.68
C VAL A 76 -2.84 11.03 -4.53
N ALA A 77 -1.86 10.12 -4.62
CA ALA A 77 -0.88 9.92 -3.57
C ALA A 77 0.47 9.44 -4.11
N ALA A 78 1.52 9.72 -3.35
CA ALA A 78 2.84 9.16 -3.57
C ALA A 78 3.40 8.56 -2.27
N LEU A 79 3.85 7.31 -2.37
CA LEU A 79 4.52 6.54 -1.32
C LEU A 79 6.01 6.45 -1.63
N GLN A 80 6.83 7.24 -0.95
CA GLN A 80 8.28 7.14 -1.01
C GLN A 80 8.75 6.03 -0.06
N TRP A 81 9.12 4.88 -0.61
CA TRP A 81 9.69 3.78 0.15
C TRP A 81 11.10 4.12 0.60
N ARG A 82 11.38 3.79 1.86
CA ARG A 82 12.71 3.96 2.45
C ARG A 82 13.26 2.58 2.78
N GLY A 83 14.58 2.50 2.99
CA GLY A 83 15.25 1.25 3.35
C GLY A 83 14.60 0.54 4.55
N ALA A 84 14.96 -0.73 4.76
CA ALA A 84 14.24 -1.68 5.61
C ALA A 84 13.86 -1.21 7.03
N HIS A 85 14.59 -0.24 7.60
CA HIS A 85 14.37 0.26 8.97
C HIS A 85 13.60 1.58 9.06
N ARG A 86 13.18 2.17 7.94
CA ARG A 86 12.52 3.48 7.92
C ARG A 86 11.11 3.37 7.38
N SER A 87 10.18 4.02 8.07
CA SER A 87 8.81 4.17 7.60
C SER A 87 8.80 4.92 6.26
N ALA A 88 7.95 4.48 5.33
CA ALA A 88 7.74 5.17 4.06
C ALA A 88 7.17 6.58 4.32
N ARG A 89 7.38 7.52 3.39
CA ARG A 89 6.72 8.82 3.42
C ARG A 89 5.53 8.84 2.47
N LEU A 90 4.42 9.38 2.94
CA LEU A 90 3.22 9.60 2.17
C LEU A 90 3.09 11.08 1.81
N ARG A 91 2.80 11.35 0.55
CA ARG A 91 2.19 12.58 0.09
C ARG A 91 0.75 12.28 -0.32
N TYR A 92 -0.24 12.94 0.29
CA TYR A 92 -1.67 12.76 -0.01
C TYR A 92 -2.44 14.00 0.43
N ASP A 93 -3.27 14.57 -0.45
CA ASP A 93 -4.11 15.75 -0.16
C ASP A 93 -3.35 16.92 0.50
N GLY A 94 -2.17 17.25 -0.05
CA GLY A 94 -1.27 18.27 0.51
C GLY A 94 -0.56 17.88 1.82
N LEU A 95 -0.90 16.76 2.45
CA LEU A 95 -0.22 16.23 3.62
C LEU A 95 1.08 15.52 3.23
N HIS A 96 2.13 15.73 4.03
CA HIS A 96 3.43 15.10 3.87
C HIS A 96 3.83 14.47 5.21
N VAL A 97 3.50 13.19 5.40
CA VAL A 97 3.62 12.50 6.70
C VAL A 97 4.35 11.16 6.55
N SER A 98 4.84 10.59 7.65
CA SER A 98 5.31 9.20 7.63
C SER A 98 4.13 8.23 7.62
N MET A 99 4.29 7.06 6.99
CA MET A 99 3.25 6.03 7.01
C MET A 99 2.98 5.48 8.42
N SER A 100 3.92 5.62 9.34
CA SER A 100 3.73 5.26 10.75
C SER A 100 2.87 6.27 11.51
N GLU A 101 2.82 7.52 11.07
CA GLU A 101 1.91 8.54 11.60
C GLU A 101 0.54 8.44 10.93
N PHE A 102 0.50 8.21 9.62
CA PHE A 102 -0.73 8.05 8.85
C PHE A 102 -1.47 6.75 9.19
N MET A 103 -0.72 5.65 9.33
CA MET A 103 -1.21 4.32 9.69
C MET A 103 -0.48 3.76 10.90
N PRO A 104 -0.79 4.26 12.11
CA PRO A 104 -0.19 3.73 13.31
C PRO A 104 -0.61 2.28 13.53
N ASN A 105 0.31 1.43 13.97
CA ASN A 105 -0.03 0.08 14.42
C ASN A 105 -0.77 0.16 15.76
N GLU A 106 -1.79 -0.67 15.94
CA GLU A 106 -2.43 -0.83 17.25
C GLU A 106 -1.38 -1.34 18.25
N ARG A 107 -1.16 -0.60 19.34
CA ARG A 107 -0.24 -1.05 20.39
C ARG A 107 -0.95 -2.08 21.26
N SER A 108 -0.77 -3.36 20.97
CA SER A 108 -1.26 -4.44 21.83
C SER A 108 -0.32 -4.70 23.02
N GLY A 109 -0.40 -3.84 24.05
CA GLY A 109 0.28 -4.03 25.33
C GLY A 109 1.80 -3.80 25.33
N ALA A 110 2.44 -4.03 26.48
CA ALA A 110 3.85 -3.70 26.74
C ALA A 110 4.88 -4.54 25.94
N PHE A 111 4.45 -5.63 25.30
CA PHE A 111 5.35 -6.61 24.65
C PHE A 111 5.08 -6.84 23.16
N SER A 112 3.98 -6.34 22.59
CA SER A 112 3.71 -6.50 21.15
C SER A 112 4.16 -5.26 20.37
N ARG A 113 5.25 -5.40 19.62
CA ARG A 113 5.82 -4.31 18.82
C ARG A 113 5.08 -4.04 17.50
N SER A 114 4.11 -4.88 17.12
CA SER A 114 3.44 -4.80 15.81
C SER A 114 1.99 -5.31 15.86
N GLY A 115 1.04 -4.46 16.27
CA GLY A 115 -0.38 -4.74 16.01
C GLY A 115 -0.78 -4.44 14.56
N PRO A 116 -2.03 -4.74 14.20
CA PRO A 116 -2.56 -4.44 12.87
C PRO A 116 -2.46 -2.95 12.56
N PRO A 117 -2.19 -2.57 11.29
CA PRO A 117 -2.23 -1.18 10.88
C PRO A 117 -3.63 -0.60 11.04
N MET A 118 -3.71 0.58 11.64
CA MET A 118 -4.94 1.35 11.77
C MET A 118 -4.99 2.47 10.75
N VAL A 119 -6.20 2.89 10.37
CA VAL A 119 -6.45 3.97 9.42
C VAL A 119 -7.52 4.88 10.01
N TRP A 120 -7.39 6.19 9.84
CA TRP A 120 -8.42 7.15 10.22
C TRP A 120 -9.25 7.53 9.01
N GLY A 121 -10.57 7.39 9.13
CA GLY A 121 -11.50 7.86 8.12
C GLY A 121 -11.69 9.38 8.19
N PRO A 122 -12.15 10.01 7.09
CA PRO A 122 -12.53 11.43 7.06
C PRO A 122 -13.62 11.81 8.09
N ASP A 123 -14.41 10.83 8.51
CA ASP A 123 -15.47 10.96 9.52
C ASP A 123 -14.94 10.90 10.97
N GLY A 124 -13.63 10.75 11.16
CA GLY A 124 -13.00 10.61 12.47
C GLY A 124 -13.10 9.19 13.06
N THR A 125 -13.69 8.24 12.32
CA THR A 125 -13.77 6.83 12.75
C THR A 125 -12.44 6.13 12.54
N ARG A 126 -12.12 5.17 13.41
CA ARG A 126 -10.94 4.31 13.29
C ARG A 126 -11.30 3.01 12.59
N TYR A 127 -10.42 2.60 11.69
CA TYR A 127 -10.46 1.35 10.96
C TYR A 127 -9.18 0.56 11.20
N ARG A 128 -9.25 -0.76 11.10
CA ARG A 128 -8.10 -1.64 11.26
C ARG A 128 -8.05 -2.69 10.16
N TRP A 129 -6.86 -2.94 9.64
CA TRP A 129 -6.63 -4.05 8.73
C TRP A 129 -6.45 -5.35 9.53
N ASN A 130 -7.41 -6.26 9.39
CA ASN A 130 -7.37 -7.61 9.92
C ASN A 130 -7.11 -8.60 8.78
N GLY A 131 -5.84 -8.80 8.46
CA GLY A 131 -5.44 -9.60 7.30
C GLY A 131 -5.90 -8.95 6.00
N ALA A 132 -6.89 -9.55 5.36
CA ALA A 132 -7.47 -9.07 4.10
C ALA A 132 -8.67 -8.12 4.28
N HIS A 133 -9.15 -7.94 5.51
CA HIS A 133 -10.35 -7.14 5.79
C HIS A 133 -9.97 -5.81 6.41
N LEU A 134 -10.59 -4.73 5.95
CA LEU A 134 -10.60 -3.46 6.67
C LEU A 134 -11.94 -3.36 7.39
N GLU A 135 -11.89 -3.25 8.71
CA GLU A 135 -13.06 -3.26 9.60
C GLU A 135 -13.06 -1.99 10.46
N THR A 136 -14.24 -1.52 10.87
CA THR A 136 -14.37 -0.54 11.96
C THR A 136 -13.81 -1.10 13.26
N THR A 137 -13.32 -0.24 14.15
CA THR A 137 -12.85 -0.64 15.49
C THR A 137 -13.94 -0.72 16.56
N ASP A 138 -15.20 -0.48 16.19
CA ASP A 138 -16.34 -0.63 17.09
C ASP A 138 -16.59 -2.12 17.43
N GLU A 139 -17.52 -2.38 18.35
CA GLU A 139 -17.85 -3.75 18.76
C GLU A 139 -18.41 -4.59 17.61
N ALA A 140 -19.08 -3.94 16.66
CA ALA A 140 -19.68 -4.59 15.50
C ALA A 140 -18.64 -5.07 14.48
N ARG A 141 -17.45 -4.43 14.41
CA ARG A 141 -16.38 -4.75 13.44
C ARG A 141 -16.89 -4.82 12.01
N THR A 142 -17.67 -3.82 11.63
CA THR A 142 -18.31 -3.73 10.33
C THR A 142 -17.24 -3.68 9.24
N PRO A 143 -17.25 -4.61 8.26
CA PRO A 143 -16.29 -4.58 7.17
C PRO A 143 -16.59 -3.41 6.22
N VAL A 144 -15.57 -2.63 5.91
CA VAL A 144 -15.63 -1.54 4.92
C VAL A 144 -14.87 -1.84 3.65
N ALA A 145 -13.88 -2.74 3.70
CA ALA A 145 -13.22 -3.27 2.51
C ALA A 145 -12.71 -4.69 2.72
N VAL A 146 -12.58 -5.45 1.63
CA VAL A 146 -12.06 -6.82 1.60
C VAL A 146 -11.16 -6.99 0.39
N TYR A 147 -9.93 -7.46 0.63
CA TYR A 147 -8.99 -7.83 -0.41
C TYR A 147 -9.09 -9.33 -0.71
N HIS A 148 -9.59 -9.66 -1.89
CA HIS A 148 -9.67 -11.02 -2.40
C HIS A 148 -8.36 -11.35 -3.10
N ARG A 149 -7.53 -12.16 -2.44
CA ARG A 149 -6.33 -12.75 -3.07
C ARG A 149 -6.73 -13.77 -4.13
N PRO A 150 -5.97 -13.85 -5.23
CA PRO A 150 -6.28 -14.78 -6.30
C PRO A 150 -6.17 -16.22 -5.78
N ARG A 151 -7.13 -17.07 -6.18
CA ARG A 151 -7.11 -18.52 -5.93
C ARG A 151 -7.28 -19.22 -7.27
N GLY A 152 -6.19 -19.79 -7.80
CA GLY A 152 -6.20 -20.39 -9.13
C GLY A 152 -6.21 -19.33 -10.23
N GLU A 153 -7.20 -19.39 -11.12
CA GLU A 153 -7.31 -18.51 -12.30
C GLU A 153 -8.05 -17.19 -12.02
N GLU A 154 -8.63 -17.02 -10.83
CA GLU A 154 -9.34 -15.78 -10.48
C GLU A 154 -8.38 -14.61 -10.29
N ALA A 155 -8.71 -13.46 -10.87
CA ALA A 155 -7.96 -12.22 -10.67
C ALA A 155 -8.14 -11.70 -9.24
N ALA A 156 -7.08 -11.11 -8.68
CA ALA A 156 -7.13 -10.41 -7.40
C ALA A 156 -8.13 -9.24 -7.47
N ALA A 157 -8.84 -8.97 -6.38
CA ALA A 157 -9.81 -7.87 -6.34
C ALA A 157 -9.87 -7.20 -4.97
N LEU A 158 -10.06 -5.88 -4.95
CA LEU A 158 -10.36 -5.09 -3.77
C LEU A 158 -11.84 -4.69 -3.80
N GLU A 159 -12.63 -5.24 -2.89
CA GLU A 159 -14.04 -4.93 -2.73
C GLU A 159 -14.24 -3.93 -1.60
N ILE A 160 -14.80 -2.78 -1.93
CA ILE A 160 -15.11 -1.69 -1.00
C ILE A 160 -16.61 -1.69 -0.78
N MET A 161 -17.03 -1.89 0.47
CA MET A 161 -18.44 -1.89 0.85
C MET A 161 -19.00 -0.48 0.76
N ALA A 162 -20.33 -0.34 0.65
CA ALA A 162 -20.99 0.97 0.59
C ALA A 162 -20.58 1.91 1.74
N ALA A 163 -20.35 1.34 2.94
CA ALA A 163 -19.88 2.08 4.11
C ALA A 163 -18.45 2.62 3.99
N GLY A 164 -17.64 2.16 3.02
CA GLY A 164 -16.27 2.65 2.77
C GLY A 164 -16.13 3.53 1.53
N GLU A 165 -17.19 3.72 0.75
CA GLU A 165 -17.12 4.43 -0.55
C GLU A 165 -16.70 5.90 -0.43
N TYR A 166 -16.98 6.56 0.69
CA TYR A 166 -16.59 7.95 0.91
C TYR A 166 -15.08 8.12 1.20
N MET A 167 -14.34 7.02 1.44
CA MET A 167 -12.92 7.04 1.79
C MET A 167 -12.08 6.11 0.90
N VAL A 168 -12.52 5.88 -0.34
CA VAL A 168 -11.87 4.95 -1.29
C VAL A 168 -10.38 5.23 -1.46
N ASP A 169 -9.98 6.50 -1.57
CA ASP A 169 -8.56 6.87 -1.71
C ASP A 169 -7.71 6.34 -0.55
N ILE A 170 -8.18 6.55 0.68
CA ILE A 170 -7.52 6.11 1.90
C ILE A 170 -7.45 4.57 1.96
N ILE A 171 -8.51 3.89 1.53
CA ILE A 171 -8.55 2.42 1.45
C ILE A 171 -7.50 1.92 0.45
N VAL A 172 -7.43 2.50 -0.74
CA VAL A 172 -6.46 2.11 -1.78
C VAL A 172 -5.03 2.38 -1.32
N ILE A 173 -4.74 3.56 -0.76
CA ILE A 173 -3.41 3.92 -0.23
C ILE A 173 -2.98 2.93 0.86
N SER A 174 -3.86 2.68 1.82
CA SER A 174 -3.56 1.79 2.95
C SER A 174 -3.39 0.34 2.53
N TRP A 175 -4.18 -0.13 1.55
CA TRP A 175 -4.04 -1.45 0.96
C TRP A 175 -2.72 -1.60 0.21
N VAL A 176 -2.37 -0.66 -0.68
CA VAL A 176 -1.09 -0.68 -1.42
C VAL A 176 0.09 -0.77 -0.46
N TYR A 177 0.06 0.03 0.60
CA TYR A 177 1.10 0.00 1.63
C TYR A 177 1.16 -1.34 2.38
N GLY A 178 0.01 -1.79 2.91
CA GLY A 178 -0.09 -2.99 3.72
C GLY A 178 0.29 -4.26 2.96
N GLU A 179 -0.21 -4.44 1.74
CA GLU A 179 0.09 -5.62 0.92
C GLU A 179 1.56 -5.63 0.45
N THR A 180 2.13 -4.45 0.14
CA THR A 180 3.56 -4.36 -0.19
C THR A 180 4.43 -4.79 0.99
N LEU A 181 4.10 -4.34 2.21
CA LEU A 181 4.82 -4.76 3.42
C LEU A 181 4.65 -6.26 3.69
N ALA A 182 3.44 -6.79 3.54
CA ALA A 182 3.18 -8.21 3.72
C ALA A 182 4.02 -9.07 2.76
N ARG A 183 4.13 -8.67 1.49
CA ARG A 183 4.96 -9.36 0.49
C ARG A 183 6.45 -9.27 0.80
N LYS A 184 6.95 -8.07 1.14
CA LYS A 184 8.36 -7.89 1.56
C LYS A 184 8.69 -8.76 2.77
N LEU A 185 7.82 -8.80 3.78
CA LEU A 185 8.01 -9.63 4.96
C LEU A 185 7.97 -11.12 4.63
N HIS A 186 7.09 -11.55 3.73
CA HIS A 186 7.05 -12.94 3.27
C HIS A 186 8.34 -13.35 2.58
N ILE A 187 8.88 -12.52 1.68
CA ILE A 187 10.16 -12.77 0.99
C ILE A 187 11.30 -12.92 2.00
N VAL A 188 11.39 -12.02 2.99
CA VAL A 188 12.44 -12.09 4.03
C VAL A 188 12.32 -13.38 4.83
N LYS A 189 11.11 -13.75 5.28
CA LYS A 189 10.87 -14.99 6.04
C LYS A 189 11.20 -16.24 5.23
N THR A 190 10.87 -16.27 3.94
CA THR A 190 11.18 -17.39 3.06
C THR A 190 12.70 -17.55 2.90
N ARG A 191 13.42 -16.46 2.65
CA ARG A 191 14.89 -16.48 2.53
C ARG A 191 15.58 -16.89 3.83
N GLU A 192 15.07 -16.42 4.97
CA GLU A 192 15.57 -16.83 6.29
C GLU A 192 15.39 -18.33 6.50
N LYS A 193 14.20 -18.86 6.19
CA LYS A 193 13.93 -20.29 6.27
C LYS A 193 14.88 -21.09 5.36
N GLU A 194 15.07 -20.68 4.12
CA GLU A 194 16.00 -21.32 3.18
C GLU A 194 17.45 -21.29 3.71
N ALA A 195 17.88 -20.18 4.30
CA ALA A 195 19.21 -20.06 4.90
C ALA A 195 19.38 -20.99 6.12
N ILE A 196 18.34 -21.10 6.97
CA ILE A 196 18.34 -22.01 8.12
C ILE A 196 18.40 -23.46 7.64
N ASP A 197 17.54 -23.85 6.69
CA ASP A 197 17.50 -25.21 6.18
C ASP A 197 18.84 -25.57 5.49
N ALA A 198 19.47 -24.65 4.74
CA ALA A 198 20.80 -24.85 4.16
C ALA A 198 21.92 -25.00 5.20
N ALA A 199 21.88 -24.26 6.31
CA ALA A 199 22.87 -24.37 7.38
C ALA A 199 22.76 -25.72 8.13
N VAL A 200 21.53 -26.23 8.28
CA VAL A 200 21.25 -27.53 8.89
C VAL A 200 21.70 -28.67 7.98
N ASP A 201 21.32 -28.64 6.70
CA ASP A 201 21.68 -29.68 5.73
C ASP A 201 23.19 -29.78 5.49
N GLY A 202 23.90 -28.65 5.57
CA GLY A 202 25.36 -28.62 5.47
C GLY A 202 26.10 -29.11 6.73
N GLY A 203 25.40 -29.48 7.80
CA GLY A 203 26.00 -29.93 9.06
C GLY A 203 26.75 -28.86 9.84
N TRP A 204 26.55 -27.58 9.50
CA TRP A 204 27.26 -26.45 10.15
C TRP A 204 26.66 -26.11 11.51
N MET A 205 25.36 -26.36 11.71
CA MET A 205 24.64 -26.05 12.94
C MET A 205 23.44 -26.98 13.16
N ASP A 206 23.12 -27.26 14.42
CA ASP A 206 21.82 -27.82 14.79
C ASP A 206 20.69 -26.82 14.54
N ARG A 207 19.51 -27.29 14.13
CA ARG A 207 18.33 -26.47 13.77
C ARG A 207 17.94 -25.46 14.85
N ALA A 208 18.08 -25.84 16.13
CA ALA A 208 17.81 -24.98 17.27
C ALA A 208 18.81 -23.80 17.36
N MET A 209 20.09 -24.04 17.06
CA MET A 209 21.10 -23.00 17.02
C MET A 209 20.92 -22.08 15.80
N ALA A 210 20.64 -22.66 14.63
CA ALA A 210 20.42 -21.87 13.41
C ALA A 210 19.23 -20.90 13.55
N THR A 211 18.14 -21.35 14.16
CA THR A 211 16.94 -20.52 14.39
C THR A 211 17.20 -19.43 15.44
N SER A 212 17.95 -19.75 16.51
CA SER A 212 18.30 -18.77 17.55
C SER A 212 19.25 -17.67 17.04
N VAL A 213 20.23 -18.04 16.21
CA VAL A 213 21.23 -17.09 15.69
C VAL A 213 20.61 -16.17 14.63
N MET A 214 19.80 -16.71 13.72
CA MET A 214 19.21 -15.90 12.64
C MET A 214 17.98 -15.10 13.10
N GLY A 215 17.15 -15.65 13.99
CA GLY A 215 16.02 -14.93 14.57
C GLY A 215 16.42 -13.70 15.38
N ALA A 216 17.62 -13.70 15.98
CA ALA A 216 18.19 -12.54 16.66
C ALA A 216 18.65 -11.43 15.69
N SER A 217 19.07 -11.79 14.47
CA SER A 217 19.61 -10.87 13.46
C SER A 217 18.54 -9.98 12.80
N ILE A 218 17.28 -10.41 12.82
CA ILE A 218 16.13 -9.62 12.35
C ILE A 218 15.51 -8.79 13.49
N MET A 219 15.78 -9.14 14.76
CA MET A 219 15.20 -8.46 15.93
C MET A 219 16.12 -7.44 16.61
N ALA A 220 17.43 -7.43 16.32
CA ALA A 220 18.33 -6.39 16.80
C ALA A 220 18.34 -5.20 15.82
N PRO A 221 18.05 -3.97 16.27
CA PRO A 221 18.44 -2.80 15.49
C PRO A 221 19.96 -2.86 15.32
N SER A 222 20.43 -2.90 14.08
CA SER A 222 21.84 -2.82 13.70
C SER A 222 22.39 -1.43 14.04
N GLY A 223 22.53 -1.16 15.33
CA GLY A 223 22.99 0.11 15.90
C GLY A 223 23.58 -0.01 17.31
N TRP A 224 23.72 -1.21 17.87
CA TRP A 224 24.50 -1.44 19.08
C TRP A 224 25.89 -1.97 18.71
N MET A 225 26.80 -1.06 18.35
CA MET A 225 28.22 -1.31 18.57
C MET A 225 28.51 -0.95 20.03
N PRO A 226 29.03 -1.87 20.86
CA PRO A 226 29.63 -1.46 22.13
C PRO A 226 30.86 -0.62 21.80
N MET A 227 30.83 0.67 22.15
CA MET A 227 32.06 1.44 22.25
C MET A 227 32.82 0.91 23.47
N TYR A 228 33.93 0.23 23.21
CA TYR A 228 34.99 0.01 24.18
C TYR A 228 35.87 1.25 24.25
#